data_AF-A0A6G0HGI2-F1
#
_entry.id   AF-A0A6G0HGI2-F1
#
_cell.length_a   1.000
_cell.length_b   1.000
_cell.length_c   1.000
_cell.angle_alpha   90.00
_cell.angle_beta   90.00
_cell.angle_gamma   90.00
#
_symmetry.space_group_name_H-M   'P 1'
#
loop_
_entity.id
_entity.type
_entity.pdbx_description
1 polymer ?
#
loop_
_entity_poly.entity_id
_entity_poly.type
_entity_poly.pdbx_seq_one_letter_code
_entity_poly.pdbx_strand_id
1 'polypeptide(L)'
;MSLKVKGLLDENRRDGLEEGCVKFTDDVLGMYTSCVQYLEKWMTPMEEFSPFMWMDMSEPPTWDDVEACIKYLGEKGVPIDDVKCFDEVVNLKRFVESRGDDNEFMGLQVHQKWAKYFEKAKSIAAYSELLKIAQFVFALPAHNANVERVFSLMQSQWTKERNQLSVQSLKGILFLQYNFKDMSCKDFHAHMLSNKKVLRKISSTAKYKWADKKDEEEKPDEEEEKPDEEEDQD
;
A
#
# COMPACT_ATOMS: atom_id res chain seq x y z
N MET A 1 28.74 -21.88 9.61
CA MET A 1 29.46 -22.30 10.83
C MET A 1 30.92 -21.86 10.75
N SER A 2 31.45 -21.19 11.78
CA SER A 2 32.81 -20.61 11.75
C SER A 2 33.92 -21.67 11.81
N LEU A 3 35.13 -21.32 11.36
CA LEU A 3 36.30 -22.21 11.43
C LEU A 3 36.61 -22.65 12.86
N LYS A 4 36.40 -21.77 13.85
CA LYS A 4 36.62 -22.07 15.26
C LYS A 4 35.67 -23.14 15.78
N VAL A 5 34.39 -23.08 15.39
CA VAL A 5 33.39 -24.08 15.80
C VAL A 5 33.65 -25.43 15.11
N LYS A 6 34.08 -25.42 13.85
CA LYS A 6 34.49 -26.63 13.14
C LYS A 6 35.69 -27.32 13.83
N GLY A 7 36.71 -26.55 14.21
CA GLY A 7 37.87 -27.09 14.93
C GLY A 7 37.50 -27.73 16.27
N LEU A 8 36.60 -27.10 17.04
CA LEU A 8 36.11 -27.65 18.31
C LEU A 8 35.27 -28.93 18.11
N LEU A 9 34.48 -29.01 17.04
CA LEU A 9 33.75 -30.23 16.70
C LEU A 9 34.72 -31.37 16.33
N ASP A 10 35.76 -31.08 15.55
CA ASP A 10 36.75 -32.09 15.15
C ASP A 10 37.64 -32.56 16.32
N GLU A 11 37.90 -31.70 17.32
CA GLU A 11 38.50 -32.09 18.60
C GLU A 11 37.56 -33.01 19.40
N ASN A 12 36.31 -32.60 19.61
CA ASN A 12 35.34 -33.40 20.38
C ASN A 12 35.02 -34.75 19.72
N ARG A 13 35.05 -34.84 18.38
CA ARG A 13 34.92 -36.11 17.66
C ARG A 13 36.12 -37.04 17.90
N ARG A 14 37.34 -36.50 17.91
CA ARG A 14 38.55 -37.25 18.25
C ARG A 14 38.54 -37.76 19.70
N ASP A 15 37.88 -37.02 20.58
CA ASP A 15 37.68 -37.39 21.99
C ASP A 15 36.51 -38.37 22.23
N GLY A 16 35.87 -38.85 21.16
CA GLY A 16 34.81 -39.87 21.21
C GLY A 16 33.40 -39.33 21.49
N LEU A 17 33.18 -38.00 21.45
CA LEU A 17 31.89 -37.34 21.68
C LEU A 17 31.07 -37.15 20.39
N GLU A 18 31.12 -38.11 19.46
CA GLU A 18 30.49 -38.00 18.14
C GLU A 18 28.98 -37.73 18.24
N GLU A 19 28.27 -38.42 19.12
CA GLU A 19 26.81 -38.27 19.30
C GLU A 19 26.42 -36.85 19.76
N GLY A 20 27.22 -36.25 20.64
CA GLY A 20 27.04 -34.85 21.06
C GLY A 20 27.33 -33.85 19.95
N CYS A 21 28.32 -34.14 19.10
CA CYS A 21 28.67 -33.30 17.93
C CYS A 21 27.59 -33.34 16.85
N VAL A 22 27.02 -34.52 16.59
CA VAL A 22 25.88 -34.70 15.68
C VAL A 22 24.68 -33.94 16.22
N LYS A 23 24.29 -34.18 17.48
CA LYS A 23 23.17 -33.49 18.11
C LYS A 23 23.31 -31.96 18.08
N PHE A 24 24.48 -31.43 18.41
CA PHE A 24 24.72 -29.99 18.32
C PHE A 24 24.55 -29.45 16.89
N THR A 25 25.06 -30.18 15.90
CA THR A 25 24.94 -29.78 14.49
C THR A 25 23.48 -29.79 14.06
N ASP A 26 22.72 -30.82 14.45
CA ASP A 26 21.30 -30.95 14.17
C ASP A 26 20.49 -29.85 14.85
N ASP A 27 20.77 -29.51 16.12
CA ASP A 27 20.12 -28.43 16.85
C ASP A 27 20.38 -27.07 16.18
N VAL A 28 21.62 -26.80 15.77
CA VAL A 28 21.99 -25.57 15.06
C VAL A 28 21.30 -25.49 13.70
N LEU A 29 21.30 -26.58 12.93
CA LEU A 29 20.59 -26.64 11.65
C LEU A 29 19.08 -26.45 11.85
N GLY A 30 18.49 -27.12 12.84
CA GLY A 30 17.07 -26.99 13.19
C GLY A 30 16.69 -25.56 13.56
N MET A 31 17.56 -24.84 14.28
CA MET A 31 17.37 -23.41 14.56
C MET A 31 17.36 -22.59 13.27
N TYR A 32 18.34 -22.76 12.37
CA TYR A 32 18.38 -22.03 11.11
C TYR A 32 17.18 -22.35 10.21
N THR A 33 16.79 -23.63 10.11
CA THR A 33 15.59 -24.05 9.38
C THR A 33 14.35 -23.40 9.96
N SER A 34 14.21 -23.36 11.28
CA SER A 34 13.07 -22.70 11.94
C SER A 34 13.04 -21.19 11.66
N CYS A 35 14.20 -20.53 11.66
CA CYS A 35 14.30 -19.11 11.29
C CYS A 35 13.89 -18.86 9.84
N VAL A 36 14.32 -19.70 8.89
CA VAL A 36 13.94 -19.60 7.48
C VAL A 36 12.44 -19.80 7.33
N GLN A 37 11.88 -20.87 7.91
CA GLN A 37 10.44 -21.14 7.89
C GLN A 37 9.61 -20.01 8.50
N TYR A 38 10.12 -19.37 9.55
CA TYR A 38 9.49 -18.19 10.14
C TYR A 38 9.46 -17.04 9.12
N LEU A 39 10.59 -16.70 8.50
CA LEU A 39 10.65 -15.63 7.51
C LEU A 39 9.77 -15.91 6.29
N GLU A 40 9.73 -17.15 5.80
CA GLU A 40 8.85 -17.57 4.70
C GLU A 40 7.37 -17.35 5.06
N LYS A 41 6.95 -17.70 6.28
CA LYS A 41 5.57 -17.42 6.76
C LYS A 41 5.26 -15.93 6.80
N TRP A 42 6.24 -15.08 7.09
CA TRP A 42 6.06 -13.63 7.07
C TRP A 42 5.94 -13.08 5.65
N MET A 43 6.46 -13.79 4.65
CA MET A 43 6.37 -13.43 3.24
C MET A 43 5.08 -13.93 2.58
N THR A 44 4.32 -14.84 3.21
CA THR A 44 3.05 -15.36 2.65
C THR A 44 2.07 -14.27 2.20
N PRO A 45 1.84 -13.16 2.94
CA PRO A 45 0.96 -12.09 2.44
C PRO A 45 1.49 -11.41 1.16
N MET A 46 2.80 -11.46 0.91
CA MET A 46 3.42 -10.88 -0.27
C MET A 46 3.29 -11.76 -1.52
N GLU A 47 2.90 -13.03 -1.37
CA GLU A 47 2.63 -13.94 -2.49
C GLU A 47 1.50 -13.41 -3.40
N GLU A 48 0.59 -12.61 -2.85
CA GLU A 48 -0.45 -11.91 -3.62
C GLU A 48 0.15 -11.00 -4.72
N PHE A 49 1.37 -10.49 -4.51
CA PHE A 49 2.07 -9.63 -5.47
C PHE A 49 3.02 -10.38 -6.40
N SER A 50 3.02 -11.72 -6.37
CA SER A 50 3.80 -12.55 -7.29
C SER A 50 3.57 -12.23 -8.78
N PRO A 51 2.39 -11.77 -9.25
CA PRO A 51 2.23 -11.38 -10.65
C PRO A 51 3.19 -10.25 -11.08
N PHE A 52 3.63 -9.40 -10.16
CA PHE A 52 4.46 -8.22 -10.46
C PHE A 52 5.95 -8.50 -10.48
N MET A 53 6.40 -9.74 -10.28
CA MET A 53 7.83 -10.06 -10.15
C MET A 53 8.66 -9.64 -11.36
N TRP A 54 8.10 -9.71 -12.58
CA TRP A 54 8.75 -9.28 -13.82
C TRP A 54 9.09 -7.77 -13.86
N MET A 55 8.49 -6.97 -12.97
CA MET A 55 8.74 -5.52 -12.91
C MET A 55 10.14 -5.16 -12.43
N ASP A 56 10.91 -6.09 -11.87
CA ASP A 56 12.29 -5.82 -11.43
C ASP A 56 13.27 -5.58 -12.60
N MET A 57 12.84 -5.91 -13.83
CA MET A 57 13.63 -5.88 -15.06
C MET A 57 14.97 -6.61 -14.90
N SER A 58 14.98 -7.71 -14.15
CA SER A 58 16.15 -8.61 -14.05
C SER A 58 16.29 -9.45 -15.32
N GLU A 59 15.15 -9.87 -15.88
CA GLU A 59 15.06 -10.59 -17.15
C GLU A 59 13.99 -9.94 -18.06
N PRO A 60 14.05 -10.14 -19.38
CA PRO A 60 13.01 -9.64 -20.28
C PRO A 60 11.65 -10.31 -19.97
N PRO A 61 10.56 -9.54 -19.78
CA PRO A 61 9.28 -10.10 -19.36
C PRO A 61 8.68 -11.02 -20.42
N THR A 62 7.99 -12.07 -19.98
CA THR A 62 7.14 -12.89 -20.85
C THR A 62 5.72 -12.33 -20.88
N TRP A 63 4.94 -12.69 -21.91
CA TRP A 63 3.54 -12.25 -21.96
C TRP A 63 2.70 -12.89 -20.86
N ASP A 64 2.97 -14.16 -20.52
CA ASP A 64 2.25 -14.88 -19.47
C ASP A 64 2.38 -14.18 -18.11
N ASP A 65 3.57 -13.63 -17.80
CA ASP A 65 3.82 -12.84 -16.60
C ASP A 65 2.95 -11.57 -16.56
N VAL A 66 2.86 -10.86 -17.69
CA VAL A 66 2.09 -9.62 -17.79
C VAL A 66 0.59 -9.89 -17.80
N GLU A 67 0.14 -10.98 -18.42
CA GLU A 67 -1.26 -11.39 -18.43
C GLU A 67 -1.76 -11.67 -17.00
N ALA A 68 -0.95 -12.32 -16.16
CA ALA A 68 -1.26 -12.53 -14.75
C ALA A 68 -1.44 -11.19 -14.00
N CYS A 69 -0.57 -10.21 -14.28
CA CYS A 69 -0.69 -8.85 -13.75
C CYS A 69 -2.00 -8.16 -14.18
N ILE A 70 -2.35 -8.24 -15.47
CA ILE A 70 -3.55 -7.60 -16.01
C ILE A 70 -4.80 -8.15 -15.34
N LYS A 71 -4.88 -9.48 -15.17
CA LYS A 71 -6.00 -10.14 -14.46
C LYS A 71 -6.12 -9.65 -13.03
N TYR A 72 -5.00 -9.66 -12.29
CA TYR A 72 -4.96 -9.18 -10.91
C TYR A 72 -5.43 -7.72 -10.78
N LEU A 73 -4.93 -6.83 -11.65
CA LEU A 73 -5.32 -5.42 -11.65
C LEU A 73 -6.79 -5.20 -12.00
N GLY A 74 -7.33 -6.02 -12.92
CA GLY A 74 -8.74 -6.02 -13.26
C GLY A 74 -9.63 -6.29 -12.04
N GLU A 75 -9.26 -7.27 -11.20
CA GLU A 75 -9.98 -7.57 -9.95
C GLU A 75 -9.93 -6.41 -8.94
N LYS A 76 -8.86 -5.62 -8.95
CA LYS A 76 -8.70 -4.43 -8.09
C LYS A 76 -9.31 -3.15 -8.69
N GLY A 77 -9.99 -3.24 -9.84
CA GLY A 77 -10.65 -2.11 -10.50
C GLY A 77 -9.69 -1.19 -11.25
N VAL A 78 -8.52 -1.68 -11.65
CA VAL A 78 -7.54 -0.96 -12.48
C VAL A 78 -7.56 -1.57 -13.89
N PRO A 79 -8.38 -1.05 -14.82
CA PRO A 79 -8.49 -1.61 -16.16
C PRO A 79 -7.24 -1.30 -17.00
N ILE A 80 -6.68 -2.37 -17.59
CA ILE A 80 -5.58 -2.31 -18.54
C ILE A 80 -6.09 -2.73 -19.92
N ASP A 81 -5.74 -1.96 -20.95
CA ASP A 81 -5.99 -2.31 -22.34
C ASP A 81 -4.92 -3.33 -22.79
N ASP A 82 -5.30 -4.60 -22.89
CA ASP A 82 -4.40 -5.72 -23.15
C ASP A 82 -3.75 -5.64 -24.54
N VAL A 83 -4.50 -5.21 -25.56
CA VAL A 83 -3.99 -5.03 -26.93
C VAL A 83 -2.89 -3.98 -26.95
N LYS A 84 -3.12 -2.81 -26.32
CA LYS A 84 -2.07 -1.78 -26.22
C LYS A 84 -0.92 -2.26 -25.34
N CYS A 85 -1.22 -2.89 -24.21
CA CYS A 85 -0.20 -3.37 -23.28
C CYS A 85 0.74 -4.37 -23.97
N PHE A 86 0.24 -5.24 -24.83
CA PHE A 86 1.07 -6.17 -25.61
C PHE A 86 2.16 -5.45 -26.41
N ASP A 87 1.78 -4.43 -27.19
CA ASP A 87 2.74 -3.63 -27.97
C ASP A 87 3.76 -2.92 -27.08
N GLU A 88 3.31 -2.36 -25.95
CA GLU A 88 4.18 -1.70 -24.98
C GLU A 88 5.17 -2.68 -24.33
N VAL A 89 4.74 -3.90 -24.01
CA VAL A 89 5.59 -4.97 -23.45
C VAL A 89 6.64 -5.43 -24.44
N VAL A 90 6.31 -5.54 -25.73
CA VAL A 90 7.31 -5.87 -26.77
C VAL A 90 8.42 -4.82 -26.81
N ASN A 91 8.07 -3.54 -26.66
CA ASN A 91 9.07 -2.46 -26.60
C ASN A 91 9.90 -2.52 -25.32
N LEU A 92 9.27 -2.80 -24.17
CA LEU A 92 9.97 -3.00 -22.90
C LEU A 92 10.94 -4.18 -22.98
N LYS A 93 10.51 -5.30 -23.55
CA LYS A 93 11.34 -6.49 -23.73
C LYS A 93 12.63 -6.18 -24.49
N ARG A 94 12.51 -5.51 -25.65
CA ARG A 94 13.66 -5.05 -26.43
C ARG A 94 14.57 -4.09 -25.67
N PHE A 95 13.98 -3.22 -24.84
CA PHE A 95 14.74 -2.31 -24.00
C PHE A 95 15.57 -3.06 -22.96
N VAL A 96 14.97 -4.03 -22.26
CA VAL A 96 15.67 -4.85 -21.25
C VAL A 96 16.76 -5.69 -21.90
N GLU A 97 16.47 -6.34 -23.03
CA GLU A 97 17.46 -7.11 -23.80
C GLU A 97 18.65 -6.25 -24.23
N SER A 98 18.42 -5.00 -24.65
CA SER A 98 19.50 -4.07 -25.02
C SER A 98 20.40 -3.63 -23.86
N ARG A 99 20.00 -3.92 -22.62
CA ARG A 99 20.67 -3.51 -21.38
C ARG A 99 21.23 -4.69 -20.58
N GLY A 100 21.09 -5.92 -21.05
CA GLY A 100 21.50 -7.12 -20.30
C GLY A 100 22.98 -7.12 -19.88
N ASP A 101 23.85 -6.55 -20.71
CA ASP A 101 25.30 -6.45 -20.43
C ASP A 101 25.72 -5.12 -19.77
N ASP A 102 24.76 -4.22 -19.52
CA ASP A 102 25.00 -2.90 -18.92
C ASP A 102 25.00 -3.00 -17.39
N ASN A 103 26.17 -3.28 -16.82
CA ASN A 103 26.36 -3.40 -15.36
C ASN A 103 25.90 -2.15 -14.59
N GLU A 104 25.98 -0.96 -15.19
CA GLU A 104 25.49 0.28 -14.55
C GLU A 104 23.97 0.24 -14.46
N PHE A 105 23.29 -0.14 -15.54
CA PHE A 105 21.83 -0.29 -15.56
C PHE A 105 21.35 -1.39 -14.61
N MET A 106 22.02 -2.55 -14.59
CA MET A 106 21.62 -3.67 -13.74
C MET A 106 21.78 -3.38 -12.25
N GLY A 107 22.71 -2.49 -11.87
CA GLY A 107 22.89 -2.03 -10.49
C GLY A 107 21.87 -0.99 -10.01
N LEU A 108 20.98 -0.49 -10.89
CA LEU A 108 19.97 0.51 -10.52
C LEU A 108 18.82 -0.10 -9.72
N GLN A 109 18.23 0.73 -8.86
CA GLN A 109 16.98 0.37 -8.19
C GLN A 109 15.84 0.31 -9.21
N VAL A 110 14.85 -0.55 -8.95
CA VAL A 110 13.73 -0.82 -9.86
C VAL A 110 13.04 0.47 -10.32
N HIS A 111 12.76 1.41 -9.41
CA HIS A 111 12.14 2.69 -9.77
C HIS A 111 12.98 3.54 -10.73
N GLN A 112 14.31 3.45 -10.66
CA GLN A 112 15.23 4.15 -11.56
C GLN A 112 15.28 3.49 -12.94
N LYS A 113 15.21 2.14 -12.99
CA LYS A 113 15.10 1.40 -14.25
C LYS A 113 13.85 1.80 -15.04
N TRP A 114 12.69 1.84 -14.36
CA TRP A 114 11.43 2.29 -14.94
C TRP A 114 11.47 3.76 -15.36
N ALA A 115 12.05 4.65 -14.55
CA ALA A 115 12.24 6.04 -14.94
C ALA A 115 13.07 6.17 -16.23
N LYS A 116 14.21 5.47 -16.34
CA LYS A 116 15.03 5.45 -17.56
C LYS A 116 14.28 4.90 -18.78
N TYR A 117 13.41 3.90 -18.60
CA TYR A 117 12.56 3.38 -19.67
C TYR A 117 11.58 4.45 -20.16
N PHE A 118 10.85 5.09 -19.24
CA PHE A 118 9.86 6.12 -19.57
C PHE A 118 10.49 7.38 -20.18
N GLU A 119 11.69 7.77 -19.73
CA GLU A 119 12.45 8.89 -20.30
C GLU A 119 12.91 8.62 -21.73
N LYS A 120 13.22 7.35 -22.07
CA LYS A 120 13.64 6.96 -23.42
C LYS A 120 12.47 6.86 -24.39
N ALA A 121 11.26 6.66 -23.89
CA ALA A 121 10.07 6.50 -24.72
C ALA A 121 9.61 7.85 -25.31
N LYS A 122 9.27 7.84 -26.60
CA LYS A 122 9.00 9.07 -27.38
C LYS A 122 7.70 9.78 -26.97
N SER A 123 6.73 9.07 -26.42
CA SER A 123 5.43 9.62 -26.01
C SER A 123 4.78 8.75 -24.94
N ILE A 124 3.92 9.36 -24.10
CA ILE A 124 3.15 8.65 -23.06
C ILE A 124 2.27 7.55 -23.67
N ALA A 125 1.75 7.75 -24.87
CA ALA A 125 0.95 6.74 -25.57
C ALA A 125 1.71 5.44 -25.88
N ALA A 126 3.05 5.45 -25.82
CA ALA A 126 3.89 4.28 -26.06
C ALA A 126 4.17 3.45 -24.79
N TYR A 127 3.70 3.89 -23.63
CA TYR A 127 3.89 3.21 -22.34
C TYR A 127 2.74 3.47 -21.35
N SER A 128 1.58 3.87 -21.87
CA SER A 128 0.45 4.34 -21.07
C SER A 128 -0.13 3.25 -20.17
N GLU A 129 -0.16 2.01 -20.65
CA GLU A 129 -0.68 0.87 -19.90
C GLU A 129 0.37 0.36 -18.91
N LEU A 130 1.64 0.26 -19.33
CA LEU A 130 2.77 -0.03 -18.45
C LEU A 130 2.91 1.01 -17.32
N LEU A 131 2.59 2.28 -17.59
CA LEU A 131 2.61 3.33 -16.58
C LEU A 131 1.56 3.09 -15.49
N LYS A 132 0.35 2.65 -15.85
CA LYS A 132 -0.69 2.32 -14.86
C LYS A 132 -0.23 1.18 -13.94
N ILE A 133 0.37 0.14 -14.52
CA ILE A 133 0.94 -0.99 -13.77
C ILE A 133 2.03 -0.48 -12.82
N ALA A 134 2.97 0.32 -13.33
CA ALA A 134 4.04 0.88 -12.52
C ALA A 134 3.53 1.79 -11.40
N GLN A 135 2.54 2.64 -11.67
CA GLN A 135 1.93 3.50 -10.66
C GLN A 135 1.26 2.68 -9.55
N PHE A 136 0.58 1.59 -9.89
CA PHE A 136 -0.03 0.71 -8.90
C PHE A 136 1.03 0.11 -7.98
N VAL A 137 2.08 -0.49 -8.54
CA VAL A 137 3.12 -1.15 -7.75
C VAL A 137 3.91 -0.16 -6.90
N PHE A 138 4.30 0.99 -7.46
CA PHE A 138 5.05 2.00 -6.69
C PHE A 138 4.19 2.78 -5.69
N ALA A 139 2.86 2.65 -5.74
CA ALA A 139 1.99 3.14 -4.68
C ALA A 139 1.98 2.23 -3.44
N LEU A 140 2.45 0.97 -3.57
CA LEU A 140 2.59 0.05 -2.45
C LEU A 140 3.74 0.51 -1.54
N PRO A 141 3.49 0.79 -0.25
CA PRO A 141 4.55 1.17 0.67
C PRO A 141 5.46 -0.04 0.93
N ALA A 142 6.75 0.10 0.61
CA ALA A 142 7.75 -0.97 0.79
C ALA A 142 8.05 -1.33 2.25
N HIS A 143 7.57 -0.54 3.22
CA HIS A 143 7.85 -0.72 4.64
C HIS A 143 6.77 -0.08 5.51
N ASN A 144 6.63 -0.61 6.73
CA ASN A 144 5.65 -0.16 7.71
C ASN A 144 5.98 1.20 8.33
N ALA A 145 7.14 1.80 8.06
CA ALA A 145 7.54 3.07 8.67
C ALA A 145 6.53 4.21 8.44
N ASN A 146 5.84 4.22 7.29
CA ASN A 146 4.78 5.19 7.03
C ASN A 146 3.56 4.96 7.94
N VAL A 147 3.19 3.70 8.14
CA VAL A 147 2.10 3.29 9.03
C VAL A 147 2.46 3.56 10.49
N GLU A 148 3.68 3.23 10.92
CA GLU A 148 4.20 3.53 12.26
C GLU A 148 4.22 5.03 12.55
N ARG A 149 4.56 5.86 11.56
CA ARG A 149 4.48 7.31 11.68
C ARG A 149 3.05 7.78 11.88
N VAL A 150 2.09 7.23 11.14
CA VAL A 150 0.67 7.52 11.33
C VAL A 150 0.21 7.08 12.72
N PHE A 151 0.62 5.92 13.21
CA PHE A 151 0.30 5.46 14.57
C PHE A 151 0.91 6.36 15.64
N SER A 152 2.14 6.81 15.45
CA SER A 152 2.80 7.76 16.37
C SER A 152 2.06 9.09 16.42
N LEU A 153 1.63 9.62 15.27
CA LEU A 153 0.78 10.82 15.20
C LEU A 153 -0.57 10.58 15.88
N MET A 154 -1.19 9.43 15.66
CA MET A 154 -2.46 9.06 16.28
C MET A 154 -2.33 9.03 17.81
N GLN A 155 -1.28 8.39 18.33
CA GLN A 155 -1.00 8.33 19.75
C GLN A 155 -0.75 9.72 20.36
N SER A 156 -0.15 10.64 19.61
CA SER A 156 0.01 12.04 20.05
C SER A 156 -1.31 12.81 20.17
N GLN A 157 -2.35 12.42 19.42
CA GLN A 157 -3.67 13.05 19.48
C GLN A 157 -4.53 12.49 20.60
N TRP A 158 -4.32 11.24 21.01
CA TRP A 158 -4.98 10.63 22.17
C TRP A 158 -4.24 10.97 23.47
N THR A 159 -4.46 12.20 23.96
CA THR A 159 -4.08 12.60 25.32
C THR A 159 -5.24 12.39 26.30
N LYS A 160 -4.98 12.44 27.61
CA LYS A 160 -6.04 12.33 28.63
C LYS A 160 -7.12 13.41 28.47
N GLU A 161 -6.73 14.56 27.92
CA GLU A 161 -7.58 15.72 27.64
C GLU A 161 -8.31 15.62 26.29
N ARG A 162 -7.86 14.76 25.36
CA ARG A 162 -8.39 14.61 23.99
C ARG A 162 -8.80 13.17 23.66
N ASN A 163 -9.32 12.46 24.65
CA ASN A 163 -9.73 11.04 24.55
C ASN A 163 -11.11 10.82 23.90
N GLN A 164 -11.89 11.86 23.63
CA GLN A 164 -13.25 11.77 23.07
C GLN A 164 -13.36 12.15 21.58
N LEU A 165 -12.25 12.20 20.84
CA LEU A 165 -12.32 12.51 19.41
C LEU A 165 -12.98 11.37 18.63
N SER A 166 -13.96 11.72 17.78
CA SER A 166 -14.52 10.75 16.84
C SER A 166 -13.45 10.25 15.86
N VAL A 167 -13.61 9.03 15.34
CA VAL A 167 -12.71 8.45 14.33
C VAL A 167 -12.59 9.35 13.10
N GLN A 168 -13.68 9.99 12.67
CA GLN A 168 -13.66 10.90 11.52
C GLN A 168 -12.85 12.17 11.80
N SER A 169 -12.99 12.75 12.99
CA SER A 169 -12.20 13.91 13.41
C SER A 169 -10.71 13.55 13.50
N LEU A 170 -10.39 12.41 14.09
CA LEU A 170 -9.03 11.90 14.21
C LEU A 170 -8.40 11.69 12.83
N LYS A 171 -9.12 11.03 11.91
CA LYS A 171 -8.70 10.83 10.52
C LYS A 171 -8.40 12.16 9.81
N GLY A 172 -9.27 13.16 9.98
CA GLY A 172 -9.07 14.49 9.40
C GLY A 172 -7.82 15.19 9.93
N ILE A 173 -7.59 15.13 11.26
CA ILE A 173 -6.38 15.69 11.89
C ILE A 173 -5.13 14.99 11.38
N LEU A 174 -5.14 13.66 11.32
CA LEU A 174 -4.02 12.87 10.83
C LEU A 174 -3.66 13.21 9.39
N PHE A 175 -4.66 13.36 8.51
CA PHE A 175 -4.39 13.77 7.13
C PHE A 175 -3.72 15.14 7.05
N LEU A 176 -4.17 16.12 7.84
CA LEU A 176 -3.55 17.44 7.85
C LEU A 176 -2.12 17.36 8.38
N GLN A 177 -1.89 16.73 9.53
CA GLN A 177 -0.57 16.63 10.12
C GLN A 177 0.42 15.85 9.25
N TYR A 178 -0.03 14.76 8.63
CA TYR A 178 0.84 13.91 7.81
C TYR A 178 1.24 14.60 6.51
N ASN A 179 0.30 15.25 5.81
CA ASN A 179 0.56 15.89 4.52
C ASN A 179 1.22 17.27 4.64
N PHE A 180 1.00 17.98 5.75
CA PHE A 180 1.57 19.31 6.00
C PHE A 180 2.63 19.30 7.10
N LYS A 181 3.27 18.15 7.35
CA LYS A 181 4.28 17.97 8.42
C LYS A 181 5.45 18.95 8.32
N ASP A 182 5.81 19.35 7.10
CA ASP A 182 6.96 20.22 6.82
C ASP A 182 6.55 21.71 6.77
N MET A 183 5.29 22.03 7.07
CA MET A 183 4.73 23.38 7.07
C MET A 183 4.49 23.84 8.51
N SER A 184 4.98 25.02 8.88
CA SER A 184 4.69 25.57 10.20
C SER A 184 3.21 25.91 10.33
N CYS A 185 2.67 25.98 11.55
CA CYS A 185 1.28 26.40 11.77
C CYS A 185 0.98 27.77 11.15
N LYS A 186 1.97 28.67 11.13
CA LYS A 186 1.84 30.03 10.58
C LYS A 186 1.75 29.98 9.05
N ASP A 187 2.59 29.18 8.42
CA ASP A 187 2.59 28.99 6.96
C ASP A 187 1.35 28.23 6.50
N PHE A 188 0.91 27.23 7.26
CA PHE A 188 -0.33 26.51 7.01
C PHE A 188 -1.54 27.42 7.08
N HIS A 189 -1.59 28.28 8.10
CA HIS A 189 -2.66 29.27 8.20
C HIS A 189 -2.66 30.23 7.02
N ALA A 190 -1.50 30.76 6.62
CA ALA A 190 -1.38 31.61 5.43
C ALA A 190 -1.80 30.87 4.14
N HIS A 191 -1.39 29.61 3.99
CA HIS A 191 -1.76 28.74 2.88
C HIS A 191 -3.27 28.54 2.81
N MET A 192 -3.92 28.23 3.93
CA MET A 192 -5.38 28.08 4.02
C MET A 192 -6.11 29.38 3.67
N LEU A 193 -5.61 30.52 4.11
CA LEU A 193 -6.19 31.82 3.78
C LEU A 193 -6.12 32.16 2.28
N SER A 194 -5.06 31.71 1.60
CA SER A 194 -4.92 31.92 0.16
C SER A 194 -5.90 31.08 -0.68
N ASN A 195 -6.40 29.96 -0.14
CA ASN A 195 -7.28 29.05 -0.86
C ASN A 195 -8.77 29.39 -0.68
N LYS A 196 -9.27 30.33 -1.49
CA LYS A 196 -10.67 30.80 -1.46
C LYS A 196 -11.70 29.68 -1.63
N LYS A 197 -11.37 28.62 -2.39
CA LYS A 197 -12.28 27.48 -2.63
C LYS A 197 -12.47 26.65 -1.35
N VAL A 198 -11.38 26.39 -0.63
CA VAL A 198 -11.42 25.69 0.66
C VAL A 198 -12.15 26.53 1.71
N LEU A 199 -11.84 27.83 1.81
CA LEU A 199 -12.53 28.73 2.74
C LEU A 199 -14.04 28.77 2.52
N ARG A 200 -14.50 28.87 1.26
CA ARG A 200 -15.92 28.83 0.91
C ARG A 200 -16.58 27.50 1.30
N LYS A 201 -15.87 26.37 1.19
CA LYS A 201 -16.39 25.07 1.64
C LYS A 201 -16.46 24.98 3.17
N ILE A 202 -15.47 25.51 3.89
CA ILE A 202 -15.46 25.53 5.35
C ILE A 202 -16.58 26.42 5.90
N SER A 203 -16.85 27.56 5.27
CA SER A 203 -17.93 28.46 5.68
C SER A 203 -19.32 28.02 5.21
N SER A 204 -19.40 27.07 4.28
CA SER A 204 -20.67 26.55 3.79
C SER A 204 -21.42 25.74 4.86
N THR A 205 -22.74 25.88 4.86
CA THR A 205 -23.67 25.03 5.63
C THR A 205 -23.69 23.58 5.14
N ALA A 206 -23.13 23.28 3.96
CA ALA A 206 -23.07 21.94 3.40
C ALA A 206 -22.43 20.89 4.34
N LYS A 207 -21.59 21.33 5.28
CA LYS A 207 -20.96 20.47 6.31
C LYS A 207 -21.93 19.97 7.39
N TYR A 208 -23.13 20.55 7.48
CA TYR A 208 -24.17 20.18 8.44
C TYR A 208 -25.36 19.44 7.81
N LYS A 209 -25.29 19.07 6.52
CA LYS A 209 -26.39 18.37 5.83
C LYS A 209 -26.85 17.06 6.47
N TRP A 210 -26.06 16.49 7.38
CA TRP A 210 -26.42 15.31 8.15
C TRP A 210 -27.34 15.64 9.34
N ALA A 211 -27.37 16.89 9.80
CA ALA A 211 -28.26 17.36 10.86
C ALA A 211 -29.70 17.49 10.34
N ASP A 212 -29.88 18.01 9.12
CA ASP A 212 -31.20 18.14 8.47
C ASP A 212 -31.93 16.79 8.29
N LYS A 213 -31.17 15.67 8.22
CA LYS A 213 -31.74 14.33 8.07
C LYS A 213 -32.26 13.71 9.37
N LYS A 214 -31.85 14.21 10.54
CA LYS A 214 -32.35 13.73 11.83
C LYS A 214 -33.71 14.34 12.16
N ASP A 215 -33.95 15.56 11.71
CA ASP A 215 -35.21 16.28 11.94
C ASP A 215 -36.38 15.72 11.10
N GLU A 216 -36.11 14.92 10.06
CA GLU A 216 -37.13 14.22 9.27
C GLU A 216 -37.57 12.88 9.88
N GLU A 217 -36.76 12.25 10.74
CA GLU A 217 -37.09 10.95 11.38
C GLU A 217 -37.83 11.10 12.73
N GLU A 218 -37.97 12.32 13.28
CA GLU A 218 -38.61 12.60 14.58
C GLU A 218 -39.93 13.41 14.49
N LYS A 219 -40.69 13.34 13.38
CA LYS A 219 -42.07 13.86 13.38
C LYS A 219 -43.04 12.76 13.84
N PRO A 220 -43.77 12.93 14.97
CA PRO A 220 -44.87 12.04 15.31
C PRO A 220 -46.00 12.25 14.31
N ASP A 221 -46.61 11.15 13.86
CA ASP A 221 -47.81 11.14 13.03
C ASP A 221 -48.92 11.97 13.71
N GLU A 222 -49.26 13.13 13.14
CA GLU A 222 -50.49 13.84 13.49
C GLU A 222 -51.66 13.07 12.85
N GLU A 223 -52.49 12.46 13.70
CA GLU A 223 -53.72 11.75 13.34
C GLU A 223 -54.65 12.65 12.49
N GLU A 224 -55.05 12.14 11.32
CA GLU A 224 -56.14 12.69 10.51
C GLU A 224 -57.47 12.57 11.27
N GLU A 225 -57.98 13.68 11.81
CA GLU A 225 -59.40 13.81 12.18
C GLU A 225 -60.25 13.71 10.90
N LYS A 226 -61.01 12.61 10.78
CA LYS A 226 -62.09 12.48 9.78
C LYS A 226 -63.33 13.26 10.24
N PRO A 227 -64.04 13.94 9.33
CA PRO A 227 -65.32 14.57 9.66
C PRO A 227 -66.43 13.51 9.79
N ASP A 228 -67.19 13.59 10.88
CA ASP A 228 -68.38 12.77 11.14
C ASP A 228 -69.49 13.08 10.11
N GLU A 229 -69.95 12.04 9.42
CA GLU A 229 -71.18 12.04 8.62
C GLU A 229 -72.39 11.86 9.57
N GLU A 230 -73.22 12.89 9.71
CA GLU A 230 -74.57 12.79 10.29
C GLU A 230 -75.55 12.21 9.24
N GLU A 231 -76.12 11.04 9.49
CA GLU A 231 -77.42 10.60 8.93
C GLU A 231 -78.28 9.90 10.02
N ASP A 232 -79.29 10.65 10.47
CA ASP A 232 -80.68 10.32 10.85
C ASP A 232 -81.11 9.00 11.53
N GLN A 233 -81.84 9.17 12.67
CA GLN A 233 -83.15 8.58 13.04
C GLN A 233 -83.47 8.98 14.51
N ASP A 234 -84.63 9.50 14.93
CA ASP A 234 -86.05 9.29 14.57
C ASP A 234 -86.89 10.58 14.61
#